data_AF-B8AVU2-F1
#
_entry.id   AF-B8AVU2-F1
#
_cell.length_a   1.000
_cell.length_b   1.000
_cell.length_c   1.000
_cell.angle_alpha   90.00
_cell.angle_beta   90.00
_cell.angle_gamma   90.00
#
_symmetry.space_group_name_H-M   'P 1'
#
loop_
_entity.id
_entity.type
_entity.pdbx_description
1 polymer ?
#
loop_
_entity_poly.entity_id
_entity_poly.type
_entity_poly.pdbx_seq_one_letter_code
_entity_poly.pdbx_strand_id
1 'polypeptide(L)'
;MWRLHQALLRRISPLKHPAGWPARGIRCYYATEPKGRKPKMAPLQVSMDGDIYSYGVLLLEMFTGRRPTDNFDNGITSLVDYVKAAYPNNILEIMDASATYNGNTQDIIELVVYPIFRLGLACCKESPRERMKMNDVVKELNAIIKTYSAHTYS
;
A
#
# COMPACT_ATOMS: atom_id res chain seq x y z
N MET A 1 -0.52 21.70 1.51
CA MET A 1 0.65 20.97 0.97
C MET A 1 0.31 19.99 -0.18
N TRP A 2 -0.94 19.53 -0.37
CA TRP A 2 -1.30 18.67 -1.52
C TRP A 2 -1.67 19.44 -2.82
N ARG A 3 -1.94 20.75 -2.74
CA ARG A 3 -2.21 21.59 -3.92
C ARG A 3 -1.00 21.82 -4.83
N LEU A 4 0.22 21.71 -4.29
CA LEU A 4 1.46 21.75 -5.08
C LEU A 4 1.75 20.40 -5.77
N HIS A 5 1.27 19.29 -5.19
CA HIS A 5 1.42 17.96 -5.79
C HIS A 5 0.56 17.80 -7.05
N GLN A 6 -0.67 18.33 -7.05
CA GLN A 6 -1.53 18.29 -8.24
C GLN A 6 -1.10 19.24 -9.37
N ALA A 7 -0.41 20.35 -9.05
CA ALA A 7 0.11 21.27 -10.07
C ALA A 7 1.26 20.64 -10.89
N LEU A 8 2.06 19.75 -10.27
CA LEU A 8 3.13 19.00 -10.93
C LEU A 8 2.60 17.91 -11.86
N LEU A 9 1.53 17.21 -11.46
CA LEU A 9 0.93 16.12 -12.26
C LEU A 9 0.30 16.60 -13.57
N ARG A 10 -0.20 17.84 -13.66
CA ARG A 10 -0.77 18.40 -14.90
C ARG A 10 0.27 18.74 -15.98
N ARG A 11 1.56 18.68 -15.68
CA ARG A 11 2.67 18.88 -16.65
C ARG A 11 3.34 17.59 -17.11
N ILE A 12 2.89 16.43 -16.61
CA ILE A 12 3.42 15.13 -16.99
C ILE A 12 2.63 14.63 -18.19
N SER A 13 3.08 14.97 -19.40
CA SER A 13 2.60 14.31 -20.61
C SER A 13 3.30 12.94 -20.74
N PRO A 14 2.57 11.87 -21.07
CA PRO A 14 3.21 10.59 -21.41
C PRO A 14 4.05 10.78 -22.68
N LEU A 15 5.37 10.65 -22.58
CA LEU A 15 6.25 10.57 -23.74
C LEU A 15 6.13 9.18 -24.37
N LYS A 16 6.04 9.15 -25.71
CA LYS A 16 6.25 7.92 -26.49
C LYS A 16 7.63 7.36 -26.15
N HIS A 17 7.70 6.07 -25.87
CA HIS A 17 8.96 5.38 -25.56
C HIS A 17 9.98 5.61 -26.69
N PRO A 18 11.23 6.02 -26.39
CA PRO A 18 12.29 6.01 -27.38
C PRO A 18 12.57 4.58 -27.84
N ALA A 19 12.85 4.41 -29.13
CA ALA A 19 13.14 3.10 -29.72
C ALA A 19 14.34 2.45 -29.01
N GLY A 20 14.18 1.22 -28.52
CA GLY A 20 15.25 0.42 -27.91
C GLY A 20 15.15 0.16 -26.40
N TRP A 21 14.10 0.64 -25.71
CA TRP A 21 13.91 0.33 -24.28
C TRP A 21 13.17 -1.01 -24.07
N PRO A 22 13.60 -1.85 -23.10
CA PRO A 22 12.89 -3.08 -22.77
C PRO A 22 11.50 -2.75 -22.20
N ALA A 23 10.46 -3.29 -22.82
CA ALA A 23 9.05 -2.97 -22.56
C ALA A 23 8.52 -3.39 -21.17
N ARG A 24 9.37 -3.87 -20.26
CA ARG A 24 8.97 -4.41 -18.95
C ARG A 24 9.91 -3.94 -17.85
N GLY A 25 9.50 -2.88 -17.15
CA GLY A 25 10.22 -2.32 -16.01
C GLY A 25 9.73 -0.90 -15.69
N ILE A 26 9.62 -0.61 -14.40
CA ILE A 26 9.14 0.63 -13.74
C ILE A 26 9.18 1.87 -14.64
N ARG A 27 8.02 2.52 -14.81
CA ARG A 27 7.88 3.78 -15.57
C ARG A 27 8.64 4.89 -14.84
N CYS A 28 9.86 5.20 -15.29
CA CYS A 28 10.60 6.36 -14.83
C CYS A 28 9.97 7.64 -15.40
N TYR A 29 9.49 8.53 -14.53
CA TYR A 29 9.05 9.86 -14.91
C TYR A 29 10.23 10.83 -14.81
N TYR A 30 10.49 11.62 -15.86
CA TYR A 30 11.35 12.79 -15.76
C TYR A 30 10.48 14.04 -15.63
N ALA A 31 10.80 14.90 -14.66
CA ALA A 31 10.26 16.26 -14.62
C ALA A 31 10.78 17.02 -15.86
N THR A 32 9.88 17.47 -16.74
CA THR A 32 10.25 18.31 -17.87
C THR A 32 10.56 19.72 -17.35
N GLU A 33 11.86 20.05 -17.20
CA GLU A 33 12.29 21.43 -16.94
C GLU A 33 12.19 22.29 -18.21
N PRO A 34 12.00 23.62 -18.06
CA PRO A 34 11.96 24.55 -19.20
C PRO A 34 13.22 24.46 -20.06
N LYS A 35 13.03 24.58 -21.38
CA LYS A 35 14.05 24.40 -22.43
C LYS A 35 15.37 25.10 -22.08
N GLY A 36 16.48 24.36 -22.05
CA GLY A 36 17.84 24.92 -22.00
C GLY A 36 18.72 24.48 -20.83
N ARG A 37 18.20 23.76 -19.83
CA ARG A 37 19.03 23.15 -18.77
C ARG A 37 19.25 21.66 -19.02
N LYS A 38 20.48 21.19 -18.78
CA LYS A 38 20.78 19.75 -18.78
C LYS A 38 19.84 19.07 -17.76
N PRO A 39 19.16 17.96 -18.12
CA PRO A 39 18.28 17.27 -17.19
C PRO A 39 19.09 16.84 -15.96
N LYS A 40 18.74 17.41 -14.80
CA LYS A 40 19.25 16.90 -13.52
C LYS A 40 18.44 15.66 -13.19
N MET A 41 19.07 14.50 -13.33
CA MET A 41 18.52 13.25 -12.83
C MET A 41 18.50 13.33 -11.31
N ALA A 42 17.39 13.77 -10.74
CA ALA A 42 17.15 13.62 -9.31
C ALA A 42 16.94 12.13 -9.06
N PRO A 43 17.81 11.46 -8.29
CA PRO A 43 17.60 10.06 -7.95
C PRO A 43 16.26 9.94 -7.23
N LEU A 44 15.45 8.95 -7.59
CA LEU A 44 14.32 8.55 -6.76
C LEU A 44 14.90 8.18 -5.40
N GLN A 45 14.62 8.97 -4.36
CA GLN A 45 15.13 8.69 -3.03
C GLN A 45 14.42 7.46 -2.48
N VAL A 46 15.16 6.35 -2.43
CA VAL A 46 14.73 5.15 -1.71
C VAL A 46 14.82 5.45 -0.22
N SER A 47 13.76 5.13 0.53
CA SER A 47 13.72 5.34 1.97
C SER A 47 13.04 4.16 2.64
N MET A 48 13.56 3.77 3.81
CA MET A 48 12.96 2.71 4.61
C MET A 48 11.50 3.02 4.93
N ASP A 49 11.16 4.28 5.22
CA ASP A 49 9.78 4.68 5.46
C ASP A 49 8.89 4.47 4.22
N GLY A 50 9.40 4.77 3.03
CA GLY A 50 8.72 4.49 1.77
C GLY A 50 8.45 2.99 1.58
N ASP A 51 9.46 2.16 1.80
CA ASP A 51 9.34 0.69 1.70
C ASP A 51 8.31 0.15 2.69
N ILE A 52 8.27 0.66 3.93
CA ILE A 52 7.27 0.28 4.94
C ILE A 52 5.86 0.66 4.49
N TYR A 53 5.67 1.86 3.92
CA TYR A 53 4.36 2.26 3.42
C TYR A 53 3.90 1.35 2.27
N SER A 54 4.79 1.09 1.32
CA SER A 54 4.50 0.19 0.19
C SER A 54 4.20 -1.23 0.66
N TYR A 55 4.88 -1.72 1.68
CA TYR A 55 4.57 -3.00 2.32
C TYR A 55 3.17 -3.01 2.94
N GLY A 56 2.80 -1.94 3.65
CA GLY A 56 1.45 -1.78 4.20
C GLY A 56 0.36 -1.81 3.13
N VAL A 57 0.57 -1.08 2.03
CA VAL A 57 -0.36 -1.07 0.89
C VAL A 57 -0.49 -2.48 0.28
N LEU A 58 0.62 -3.21 0.13
CA LEU A 58 0.61 -4.58 -0.38
C LEU A 58 -0.19 -5.52 0.53
N LEU A 59 -0.03 -5.43 1.85
CA LEU A 59 -0.83 -6.22 2.80
C LEU A 59 -2.32 -5.95 2.62
N LEU A 60 -2.71 -4.67 2.53
CA LEU A 60 -4.10 -4.28 2.34
C LEU A 60 -4.65 -4.74 0.97
N GLU A 61 -3.86 -4.64 -0.09
CA GLU A 61 -4.22 -5.14 -1.43
C GLU A 61 -4.47 -6.65 -1.40
N MET A 62 -3.60 -7.44 -0.77
CA MET A 62 -3.75 -8.90 -0.70
C MET A 62 -5.03 -9.35 0.01
N PHE A 63 -5.44 -8.65 1.08
CA PHE A 63 -6.61 -9.05 1.87
C PHE A 63 -7.94 -8.52 1.33
N THR A 64 -7.90 -7.40 0.60
CA THR A 64 -9.10 -6.81 -0.02
C THR A 64 -9.31 -7.28 -1.46
N GLY A 65 -8.26 -7.78 -2.12
CA GLY A 65 -8.28 -8.09 -3.55
C GLY A 65 -8.37 -6.83 -4.44
N ARG A 66 -8.23 -5.63 -3.86
CA ARG A 66 -8.38 -4.34 -4.53
C ARG A 66 -7.02 -3.76 -4.89
N ARG A 67 -6.90 -3.23 -6.10
CA ARG A 67 -5.64 -2.59 -6.52
C ARG A 67 -5.51 -1.22 -5.85
N PRO A 68 -4.30 -0.78 -5.48
CA PRO A 68 -4.06 0.57 -4.97
C PRO A 68 -4.49 1.68 -5.94
N THR A 69 -4.59 1.35 -7.23
CA THR A 69 -5.00 2.25 -8.31
C THR A 69 -6.46 2.09 -8.72
N ASP A 70 -7.25 1.28 -8.02
CA ASP A 70 -8.67 1.18 -8.29
C ASP A 70 -9.36 2.52 -8.02
N ASN A 71 -10.44 2.77 -8.74
CA ASN A 71 -11.28 3.93 -8.47
C ASN A 71 -12.16 3.60 -7.25
N PHE A 72 -12.06 4.44 -6.23
CA PHE A 72 -12.93 4.37 -5.06
C PHE A 72 -13.97 5.49 -5.16
N ASP A 73 -15.22 5.17 -4.86
CA ASP A 73 -16.32 6.14 -4.90
C ASP A 73 -16.34 7.03 -3.64
N ASN A 74 -17.24 8.01 -3.62
CA ASN A 74 -17.56 8.81 -2.42
C ASN A 74 -16.39 9.63 -1.85
N GLY A 75 -15.46 10.07 -2.70
CA GLY A 75 -14.34 10.93 -2.27
C GLY A 75 -13.18 10.19 -1.60
N ILE A 76 -13.20 8.86 -1.61
CA ILE A 76 -12.08 8.02 -1.20
C ILE A 76 -11.01 8.10 -2.30
N THR A 77 -9.79 8.48 -1.93
CA THR A 77 -8.72 8.73 -2.90
C THR A 77 -7.64 7.65 -2.96
N SER A 78 -7.69 6.68 -2.05
CA SER A 78 -6.69 5.62 -1.95
C SER A 78 -7.28 4.35 -1.33
N LEU A 79 -6.64 3.21 -1.58
CA LEU A 79 -6.94 1.94 -0.92
C LEU A 79 -6.83 2.06 0.61
N VAL A 80 -5.87 2.86 1.09
CA VAL A 80 -5.68 3.08 2.52
C VAL A 80 -6.90 3.77 3.13
N ASP A 81 -7.44 4.80 2.46
CA ASP A 81 -8.63 5.51 2.94
C ASP A 81 -9.89 4.63 2.87
N TYR A 82 -10.00 3.80 1.83
CA TYR A 82 -11.05 2.81 1.71
C TYR A 82 -11.06 1.86 2.90
N VAL A 83 -9.90 1.32 3.24
CA VAL A 83 -9.74 0.43 4.40
C VAL A 83 -10.00 1.16 5.72
N LYS A 84 -9.50 2.39 5.89
CA LYS A 84 -9.74 3.20 7.10
C LYS A 84 -11.23 3.44 7.34
N ALA A 85 -12.02 3.62 6.28
CA ALA A 85 -13.45 3.85 6.38
C ALA A 85 -14.23 2.61 6.85
N ALA A 86 -13.73 1.40 6.54
CA ALA A 86 -14.35 0.15 6.94
C ALA A 86 -13.84 -0.37 8.30
N TYR A 87 -12.57 -0.13 8.64
CA TYR A 87 -11.97 -0.68 9.86
C TYR A 87 -12.47 0.01 11.14
N PRO A 88 -12.77 -0.75 12.23
CA PRO A 88 -12.80 -2.21 12.30
C PRO A 88 -14.16 -2.81 11.91
N ASN A 89 -15.24 -2.04 12.02
CA ASN A 89 -16.60 -2.59 12.09
C ASN A 89 -17.10 -3.29 10.82
N ASN A 90 -16.65 -2.83 9.65
CA ASN A 90 -17.14 -3.29 8.34
C ASN A 90 -16.04 -4.00 7.54
N ILE A 91 -15.00 -4.50 8.21
CA ILE A 91 -13.83 -5.05 7.53
C ILE A 91 -14.15 -6.27 6.66
N LEU A 92 -15.13 -7.07 7.07
CA LEU A 92 -15.56 -8.27 6.35
C LEU A 92 -16.20 -7.93 5.00
N GLU A 93 -16.82 -6.75 4.88
CA GLU A 93 -17.48 -6.30 3.64
C GLU A 93 -16.45 -5.91 2.56
N ILE A 94 -15.23 -5.60 2.97
CA ILE A 94 -14.15 -5.16 2.08
C ILE A 94 -13.10 -6.23 1.81
N MET A 95 -13.26 -7.43 2.41
CA MET A 95 -12.37 -8.56 2.17
C MET A 95 -12.60 -9.15 0.78
N ASP A 96 -11.54 -9.71 0.21
CA ASP A 96 -11.63 -10.43 -1.05
C ASP A 96 -12.59 -11.63 -0.93
N ALA A 97 -13.74 -11.53 -1.59
CA ALA A 97 -14.75 -12.59 -1.61
C ALA A 97 -14.26 -13.88 -2.31
N SER A 98 -13.19 -13.79 -3.11
CA SER A 98 -12.56 -14.95 -3.76
C SER A 98 -11.52 -15.65 -2.88
N ALA A 99 -11.09 -15.00 -1.78
CA ALA A 99 -10.15 -15.61 -0.86
C ALA A 99 -10.81 -16.76 -0.08
N THR A 100 -10.21 -17.94 -0.17
CA THR A 100 -10.62 -19.10 0.62
C THR A 100 -9.82 -19.16 1.91
N TYR A 101 -10.53 -19.25 3.03
CA TYR A 101 -9.95 -19.34 4.36
C TYR A 101 -10.17 -20.75 4.91
N ASN A 102 -9.08 -21.45 5.19
CA ASN A 102 -9.15 -22.79 5.77
C ASN A 102 -9.24 -22.68 7.31
N GLY A 103 -10.34 -23.18 7.88
CA GLY A 103 -10.55 -23.22 9.34
C GLY A 103 -11.86 -22.56 9.77
N ASN A 104 -12.04 -22.37 11.08
CA ASN A 104 -13.17 -21.65 11.63
C ASN A 104 -13.10 -20.17 11.22
N THR A 105 -14.16 -19.70 10.55
CA THR A 105 -14.27 -18.33 10.05
C THR A 105 -14.04 -17.30 11.15
N GLN A 106 -14.56 -17.52 12.36
CA GLN A 106 -14.43 -16.55 13.45
C GLN A 106 -12.97 -16.40 13.91
N ASP A 107 -12.26 -17.51 14.07
CA ASP A 107 -10.87 -17.51 14.54
C ASP A 107 -9.96 -16.84 13.50
N ILE A 108 -10.22 -17.03 12.21
CA ILE A 108 -9.47 -16.39 11.13
C ILE A 108 -9.69 -14.87 11.16
N ILE A 109 -10.94 -14.45 11.38
CA ILE A 109 -11.28 -13.04 11.49
C ILE A 109 -10.54 -12.38 12.67
N GLU A 110 -10.61 -13.00 13.85
CA GLU A 110 -10.04 -12.46 15.08
C GLU A 110 -8.51 -12.53 15.13
N LEU A 111 -7.94 -13.66 14.74
CA LEU A 111 -6.51 -13.93 14.91
C LEU A 111 -5.67 -13.46 13.71
N VAL A 112 -6.26 -13.31 12.52
CA VAL A 112 -5.52 -12.98 11.29
C VAL A 112 -6.02 -11.68 10.67
N VAL A 113 -7.31 -11.58 10.33
CA VAL A 113 -7.85 -10.44 9.57
C VAL A 113 -7.68 -9.14 10.33
N TYR A 114 -8.25 -9.02 11.54
CA TYR A 114 -8.16 -7.78 12.31
C TYR A 114 -6.71 -7.35 12.58
N PRO A 115 -5.80 -8.24 13.04
CA PRO A 115 -4.40 -7.88 13.25
C PRO A 115 -3.65 -7.46 11.98
N ILE A 116 -3.88 -8.14 10.85
CA ILE A 116 -3.19 -7.79 9.59
C ILE A 116 -3.65 -6.42 9.07
N PHE A 117 -4.94 -6.13 9.12
CA PHE A 117 -5.44 -4.82 8.71
C PHE A 117 -4.95 -3.70 9.64
N ARG A 118 -4.91 -3.96 10.97
CA ARG A 118 -4.29 -3.04 11.94
C ARG A 118 -2.82 -2.78 11.58
N LEU A 119 -2.07 -3.84 11.27
CA LEU A 119 -0.66 -3.77 10.88
C LEU A 119 -0.47 -2.96 9.58
N GLY A 120 -1.25 -3.26 8.55
CA GLY A 120 -1.23 -2.53 7.27
C GLY A 120 -1.53 -1.04 7.46
N LEU A 121 -2.55 -0.69 8.24
CA LEU A 121 -2.89 0.71 8.55
C LEU A 121 -1.79 1.42 9.36
N ALA A 122 -1.09 0.74 10.26
CA ALA A 122 0.04 1.30 11.00
C ALA A 122 1.27 1.56 10.10
N CYS A 123 1.48 0.71 9.09
CA CYS A 123 2.47 0.92 8.04
C CYS A 123 2.09 2.08 7.10
N CYS A 124 0.80 2.32 6.90
CA CYS A 124 0.28 3.33 5.98
C CYS A 124 -0.04 4.69 6.64
N LYS A 125 0.58 5.03 7.77
CA LYS A 125 0.49 6.39 8.33
C LYS A 125 1.13 7.40 7.40
N GLU A 126 0.47 8.54 7.16
CA GLU A 126 0.96 9.60 6.27
C GLU A 126 2.30 10.18 6.75
N SER A 127 2.41 10.43 8.05
CA SER A 127 3.65 10.89 8.67
C SER A 127 4.64 9.73 8.83
N PRO A 128 5.87 9.82 8.29
CA PRO A 128 6.92 8.82 8.53
C PRO A 128 7.26 8.64 10.02
N ARG A 129 7.01 9.65 10.85
CA ARG A 129 7.28 9.60 12.30
C ARG A 129 6.26 8.75 13.06
N GLU A 130 5.01 8.72 12.57
CA GLU A 130 3.93 7.94 13.18
C GLU A 130 3.85 6.53 12.59
N ARG A 131 4.59 6.28 11.52
CA ARG A 131 4.67 4.99 10.84
C ARG A 131 5.42 3.97 11.69
N MET A 132 4.87 2.77 11.78
CA MET A 132 5.51 1.65 12.47
C MET A 132 6.90 1.38 11.90
N LYS A 133 7.87 1.00 12.74
CA LYS A 133 9.23 0.64 12.30
C LYS A 133 9.25 -0.78 11.77
N MET A 134 10.08 -1.05 10.75
CA MET A 134 10.14 -2.36 10.10
C MET A 134 10.38 -3.51 11.09
N ASN A 135 11.24 -3.30 12.10
CA ASN A 135 11.46 -4.32 13.14
C ASN A 135 10.19 -4.67 13.91
N ASP A 136 9.32 -3.70 14.15
CA ASP A 136 8.05 -3.91 14.85
C ASP A 136 7.02 -4.55 13.90
N VAL A 137 7.05 -4.19 12.60
CA VAL A 137 6.25 -4.87 11.58
C VAL A 137 6.54 -6.37 11.56
N VAL A 138 7.81 -6.75 11.53
CA VAL A 138 8.24 -8.15 11.53
C VAL A 138 7.85 -8.86 12.82
N LYS A 139 7.99 -8.19 13.98
CA LYS A 139 7.57 -8.76 15.27
C LYS A 139 6.07 -9.03 15.32
N GLU A 140 5.25 -8.05 14.96
CA GLU A 140 3.80 -8.18 14.97
C GLU A 140 3.33 -9.26 13.99
N LEU A 141 3.89 -9.30 12.78
CA LEU A 141 3.57 -10.33 11.79
C LEU A 141 3.90 -11.74 12.30
N ASN A 142 5.09 -11.91 12.88
CA ASN A 142 5.49 -13.20 13.46
C ASN A 142 4.60 -13.60 14.64
N ALA A 143 4.14 -12.63 15.44
CA ALA A 143 3.21 -12.89 16.53
C ALA A 143 1.86 -13.39 16.01
N ILE A 144 1.33 -12.78 14.93
CA ILE A 144 0.09 -13.21 14.26
C ILE A 144 0.22 -14.65 13.78
N ILE A 145 1.29 -14.96 13.02
CA ILE A 145 1.56 -16.30 12.50
C ILE A 145 1.63 -17.32 13.64
N LYS A 146 2.44 -17.03 14.67
CA LYS A 146 2.63 -17.93 15.81
C LYS A 146 1.32 -18.20 16.56
N THR A 147 0.51 -17.16 16.75
CA THR A 147 -0.76 -17.26 17.48
C THR A 147 -1.76 -18.10 16.70
N TYR A 148 -1.91 -17.83 15.40
CA TYR A 148 -2.80 -18.60 14.55
C TYR A 148 -2.35 -20.07 14.44
N SER A 149 -1.05 -20.35 14.25
CA SER A 149 -0.55 -21.72 14.20
C SER A 149 -0.79 -22.47 15.52
N ALA A 150 -0.55 -21.82 16.67
CA ALA A 150 -0.84 -22.43 17.96
C ALA A 150 -2.33 -22.77 18.12
N HIS A 151 -3.22 -21.93 17.59
CA HIS A 151 -4.65 -22.17 17.61
C HIS A 151 -5.08 -23.35 16.71
N THR A 152 -4.51 -23.48 15.51
CA THR A 152 -4.90 -24.54 14.55
C THR A 152 -4.40 -25.93 14.92
N TYR A 153 -3.38 -26.05 15.77
CA TYR A 153 -2.79 -27.32 16.22
C TYR A 153 -3.07 -27.64 17.69
N SER A 154 -3.94 -26.88 18.35
CA SER A 154 -4.40 -27.15 19.71
C SER A 154 -5.75 -27.85 19.72
#